data_AF-A0A2V7P0M4-F1
#
_entry.id   AF-A0A2V7P0M4-F1
#
_cell.length_a   1.000
_cell.length_b   1.000
_cell.length_c   1.000
_cell.angle_alpha   90.00
_cell.angle_beta   90.00
_cell.angle_gamma   90.00
#
_symmetry.space_group_name_H-M   'P 1'
#
loop_
_entity.id
_entity.type
_entity.pdbx_description
1 polymer ?
#
loop_
_entity_poly.entity_id
_entity_poly.type
_entity_poly.pdbx_seq_one_letter_code
_entity_poly.pdbx_strand_id
1 'polypeptide(L)'
;QRLPWGLTGTAELLYSKDVNGVAYINANLPAAQTAFTGPDARPRWTSNRIYPNVSNAIVLTNEGKGYSWNLAFSVERAFRNGLFAKLGYTYGVSKNTVDAGSIAAGSWTGNSISLDPNNPAAGYSLFSPGPRIFGALTYSREFFAGSPTSVSVYFDGRSAGDSGYVFSGDMNNDGANNNDLIYVPRNTREMNFVPLTVGSTTYTPAQQAAAWDAFITQDSYLNKRRGGYAERNAVFRPMVYRADLSISQDVGRSIGGRPNRLQIRLDILNVTNLLDHNWGVSQNFVSARPLTYVGVDGLGAPQYTLATVGGQLISHSFQKVVTTADVWRMQLGVRYMFNW
;
A
#
# COMPACT_ATOMS: atom_id res chain seq x y z
N GLN A 1 -0.63 -30.29 -8.92
CA GLN A 1 -0.14 -31.35 -9.84
C GLN A 1 1.20 -31.88 -9.35
N ARG A 2 1.48 -33.18 -9.51
CA ARG A 2 2.82 -33.75 -9.26
C ARG A 2 3.74 -33.47 -10.45
N LEU A 3 4.91 -32.90 -10.19
CA LEU A 3 5.94 -32.53 -11.16
C LEU A 3 7.11 -33.53 -11.11
N PRO A 4 8.05 -33.48 -12.07
CA PRO A 4 9.31 -34.22 -12.00
C PRO A 4 10.04 -34.02 -10.67
N TRP A 5 10.92 -34.97 -10.34
CA TRP A 5 11.67 -35.00 -9.07
C TRP A 5 10.82 -35.06 -7.80
N GLY A 6 9.53 -35.39 -7.89
CA GLY A 6 8.66 -35.51 -6.71
C GLY A 6 8.27 -34.17 -6.09
N LEU A 7 8.31 -33.11 -6.89
CA LEU A 7 7.76 -31.80 -6.52
C LEU A 7 6.23 -31.82 -6.68
N THR A 8 5.53 -31.05 -5.86
CA THR A 8 4.13 -30.70 -6.05
C THR A 8 4.07 -29.24 -6.47
N GLY A 9 3.50 -28.97 -7.64
CA GLY A 9 3.30 -27.62 -8.16
C GLY A 9 1.82 -27.25 -8.22
N THR A 10 1.52 -25.99 -7.93
CA THR A 10 0.18 -25.38 -8.07
C THR A 10 0.29 -24.11 -8.88
N ALA A 11 -0.64 -23.90 -9.79
CA ALA A 11 -0.83 -22.66 -10.54
C ALA A 11 -2.32 -22.33 -10.56
N GLU A 12 -2.68 -21.08 -10.28
CA GLU A 12 -4.06 -20.62 -10.20
C GLU A 12 -4.19 -19.22 -10.79
N LEU A 13 -5.28 -19.01 -11.52
CA LEU A 13 -5.75 -17.70 -11.98
C LEU A 13 -7.16 -17.49 -11.46
N LEU A 14 -7.36 -16.42 -10.70
CA LEU A 14 -8.67 -15.94 -10.29
C LEU A 14 -8.96 -14.63 -11.01
N TYR A 15 -10.19 -14.48 -11.51
CA TYR A 15 -10.70 -13.25 -12.12
C TYR A 15 -12.11 -12.98 -11.60
N SER A 16 -12.37 -11.73 -11.24
CA SER A 16 -13.68 -11.23 -10.84
C SER A 16 -13.96 -9.88 -11.51
N LYS A 17 -15.22 -9.62 -11.82
CA LYS A 17 -15.69 -8.37 -12.38
C LYS A 17 -16.99 -7.95 -11.72
N ASP A 18 -17.08 -6.68 -11.38
CA ASP A 18 -18.30 -6.11 -10.81
C ASP A 18 -19.38 -6.03 -11.87
N VAL A 19 -20.55 -6.61 -11.57
CA VAL A 19 -21.77 -6.41 -12.36
C VAL A 19 -22.57 -5.23 -11.78
N ASN A 20 -22.79 -5.25 -10.46
CA ASN A 20 -23.43 -4.19 -9.69
C ASN A 20 -22.53 -3.81 -8.49
N GLY A 21 -21.32 -3.32 -8.77
CA GLY A 21 -20.40 -2.79 -7.77
C GLY A 21 -20.97 -1.55 -7.08
N VAL A 22 -20.44 -1.22 -5.91
CA VAL A 22 -20.85 -0.04 -5.13
C VAL A 22 -20.31 1.24 -5.80
N ALA A 23 -21.17 2.25 -5.91
CA ALA A 23 -20.80 3.59 -6.36
C ALA A 23 -21.50 4.65 -5.51
N TYR A 24 -20.92 5.85 -5.47
CA TYR A 24 -21.51 7.00 -4.77
C TYR A 24 -21.46 8.24 -5.65
N ILE A 25 -22.53 9.03 -5.59
CA ILE A 25 -22.57 10.38 -6.16
C ILE A 25 -23.02 11.38 -5.10
N ASN A 26 -22.56 12.61 -5.17
CA ASN A 26 -23.14 13.73 -4.46
C ASN A 26 -24.19 14.41 -5.36
N ALA A 27 -25.46 14.14 -5.13
CA ALA A 27 -26.57 14.69 -5.90
C ALA A 27 -26.74 16.21 -5.70
N ASN A 28 -26.11 16.79 -4.66
CA ASN A 28 -26.11 18.24 -4.46
C ASN A 28 -24.88 18.92 -5.08
N LEU A 29 -23.92 18.18 -5.63
CA LEU A 29 -22.79 18.76 -6.36
C LEU A 29 -23.24 19.07 -7.80
N PRO A 30 -23.26 20.35 -8.23
CA PRO A 30 -23.59 20.71 -9.61
C PRO A 30 -22.50 20.26 -10.58
N ALA A 31 -22.76 20.37 -11.88
CA ALA A 31 -21.68 20.31 -12.87
C ALA A 31 -20.64 21.41 -12.60
N ALA A 32 -19.37 21.10 -12.81
CA ALA A 32 -18.29 22.08 -12.66
C ALA A 32 -18.55 23.29 -13.57
N GLN A 33 -18.35 24.50 -13.04
CA GLN A 33 -18.65 25.74 -13.77
C GLN A 33 -17.42 26.34 -14.45
N THR A 34 -16.23 25.98 -14.01
CA THR A 34 -14.97 26.48 -14.56
C THR A 34 -13.93 25.36 -14.61
N ALA A 35 -12.74 25.67 -15.11
CA ALA A 35 -11.56 24.81 -15.05
C ALA A 35 -10.33 25.69 -14.82
N PHE A 36 -9.25 25.10 -14.32
CA PHE A 36 -7.95 25.77 -14.33
C PHE A 36 -7.43 25.96 -15.77
N THR A 37 -6.52 26.92 -15.94
CA THR A 37 -5.75 27.07 -17.17
C THR A 37 -4.36 26.45 -17.02
N GLY A 38 -3.70 26.18 -18.15
CA GLY A 38 -2.35 25.60 -18.17
C GLY A 38 -2.33 24.07 -18.18
N PRO A 39 -1.24 23.44 -17.73
CA PRO A 39 -1.03 21.99 -17.85
C PRO A 39 -2.03 21.13 -17.05
N ASP A 40 -2.38 21.56 -15.85
CA ASP A 40 -3.45 20.98 -15.04
C ASP A 40 -4.73 21.77 -15.29
N ALA A 41 -5.53 21.31 -16.26
CA ALA A 41 -6.79 21.94 -16.65
C ALA A 41 -8.01 21.24 -16.02
N ARG A 42 -7.87 20.73 -14.78
CA ARG A 42 -8.98 20.03 -14.11
C ARG A 42 -10.20 20.93 -13.93
N PRO A 43 -11.43 20.37 -13.95
CA PRO A 43 -12.65 21.11 -13.62
C PRO A 43 -12.62 21.70 -12.21
N ARG A 44 -13.38 22.77 -12.01
CA ARG A 44 -13.52 23.46 -10.72
C ARG A 44 -14.96 23.86 -10.44
N TRP A 45 -15.27 23.90 -9.15
CA TRP A 45 -16.55 24.35 -8.65
C TRP A 45 -16.42 25.75 -8.04
N THR A 46 -17.10 26.74 -8.62
CA THR A 46 -17.22 28.08 -7.99
C THR A 46 -18.33 28.10 -6.94
N SER A 47 -19.35 27.25 -7.14
CA SER A 47 -20.30 26.83 -6.12
C SER A 47 -20.40 25.30 -6.16
N ASN A 48 -20.14 24.65 -5.04
CA ASN A 48 -20.17 23.19 -4.91
C ASN A 48 -21.52 22.64 -4.43
N ARG A 49 -22.56 23.48 -4.38
CA ARG A 49 -23.90 23.08 -3.94
C ARG A 49 -24.97 23.66 -4.86
N ILE A 50 -25.92 22.82 -5.27
CA ILE A 50 -27.17 23.24 -5.93
C ILE A 50 -28.10 23.89 -4.90
N TYR A 51 -28.26 23.26 -3.73
CA TYR A 51 -29.02 23.76 -2.60
C TYR A 51 -28.07 24.14 -1.45
N PRO A 52 -27.89 25.44 -1.15
CA PRO A 52 -26.89 25.90 -0.17
C PRO A 52 -27.09 25.35 1.25
N ASN A 53 -28.34 25.11 1.64
CA ASN A 53 -28.73 24.62 2.97
C ASN A 53 -28.55 23.10 3.14
N VAL A 54 -28.17 22.38 2.08
CA VAL A 54 -27.93 20.94 2.12
C VAL A 54 -26.42 20.69 2.06
N SER A 55 -25.83 20.32 3.19
CA SER A 55 -24.37 20.19 3.27
C SER A 55 -23.80 19.11 2.35
N ASN A 56 -24.48 17.95 2.26
CA ASN A 56 -24.14 16.81 1.40
C ASN A 56 -25.43 16.03 1.08
N ALA A 57 -25.58 15.57 -0.17
CA ALA A 57 -26.65 14.66 -0.56
C ALA A 57 -26.05 13.45 -1.28
N ILE A 58 -25.42 12.55 -0.50
CA ILE A 58 -24.72 11.40 -1.07
C ILE A 58 -25.69 10.26 -1.33
N VAL A 59 -25.73 9.80 -2.58
CA VAL A 59 -26.58 8.72 -3.04
C VAL A 59 -25.71 7.50 -3.31
N LEU A 60 -26.06 6.39 -2.66
CA LEU A 60 -25.53 5.07 -2.98
C LEU A 60 -26.19 4.57 -4.27
N THR A 61 -25.37 4.12 -5.21
CA THR A 61 -25.81 3.57 -6.50
C THR A 61 -24.92 2.39 -6.89
N ASN A 62 -25.09 1.88 -8.11
CA ASN A 62 -24.34 0.75 -8.64
C ASN A 62 -23.61 1.09 -9.94
N GLU A 63 -22.46 0.45 -10.17
CA GLU A 63 -21.77 0.47 -11.45
C GLU A 63 -20.99 -0.83 -11.75
N GLY A 64 -20.56 -1.02 -13.00
CA GLY A 64 -19.88 -2.25 -13.45
C GLY A 64 -18.43 -2.04 -13.90
N LYS A 65 -17.72 -1.04 -13.36
CA LYS A 65 -16.34 -0.69 -13.77
C LYS A 65 -15.25 -1.41 -12.98
N GLY A 66 -15.55 -1.96 -11.81
CA GLY A 66 -14.57 -2.65 -10.96
C GLY A 66 -14.25 -4.06 -11.44
N TYR A 67 -13.02 -4.50 -11.16
CA TYR A 67 -12.53 -5.83 -11.48
C TYR A 67 -11.32 -6.20 -10.61
N SER A 68 -11.08 -7.50 -10.44
CA SER A 68 -9.88 -7.99 -9.80
C SER A 68 -9.37 -9.26 -10.45
N TRP A 69 -8.07 -9.49 -10.34
CA TRP A 69 -7.46 -10.75 -10.73
C TRP A 69 -6.26 -11.08 -9.85
N ASN A 70 -5.96 -12.38 -9.72
CA ASN A 70 -4.81 -12.87 -8.99
C ASN A 70 -4.20 -14.07 -9.71
N LEU A 71 -2.89 -14.02 -9.90
CA LEU A 71 -2.07 -15.13 -10.37
C LEU A 71 -1.27 -15.67 -9.19
N ALA A 72 -1.32 -16.98 -8.99
CA ALA A 72 -0.60 -17.65 -7.92
C ALA A 72 0.15 -18.88 -8.44
N PHE A 73 1.40 -19.02 -8.04
CA PHE A 73 2.25 -20.18 -8.33
C PHE A 73 2.88 -20.66 -7.03
N SER A 74 2.94 -21.97 -6.82
CA SER A 74 3.76 -22.54 -5.75
C SER A 74 4.35 -23.87 -6.12
N VAL A 75 5.49 -24.17 -5.51
CA VAL A 75 6.18 -25.45 -5.62
C VAL A 75 6.61 -25.90 -4.23
N GLU A 76 6.42 -27.17 -3.92
CA GLU A 76 6.81 -27.74 -2.63
C GLU A 76 7.29 -29.18 -2.76
N ARG A 77 8.06 -29.63 -1.78
CA ARG A 77 8.50 -31.01 -1.65
C ARG A 77 8.79 -31.38 -0.20
N ALA A 78 8.28 -32.54 0.20
CA ALA A 78 8.72 -33.26 1.39
C ALA A 78 9.76 -34.32 1.00
N PHE A 79 10.95 -34.23 1.58
CA PHE A 79 12.06 -35.16 1.37
C PHE A 79 12.06 -36.23 2.46
N ARG A 80 12.54 -37.44 2.11
CA ARG A 80 12.59 -38.58 3.03
C ARG A 80 13.51 -38.38 4.24
N ASN A 81 14.46 -37.46 4.15
CA ASN A 81 15.43 -37.15 5.21
C ASN A 81 14.93 -36.14 6.25
N GLY A 82 13.63 -35.80 6.23
CA GLY A 82 13.02 -34.86 7.18
C GLY A 82 13.05 -33.40 6.74
N LEU A 83 13.57 -33.09 5.54
CA LEU A 83 13.49 -31.76 4.95
C LEU A 83 12.13 -31.55 4.27
N PHE A 84 11.55 -30.37 4.44
CA PHE A 84 10.43 -29.84 3.68
C PHE A 84 10.80 -28.46 3.14
N ALA A 85 10.48 -28.20 1.88
CA ALA A 85 10.69 -26.90 1.25
C ALA A 85 9.45 -26.50 0.44
N LYS A 86 9.09 -25.22 0.52
CA LYS A 86 8.02 -24.59 -0.26
C LYS A 86 8.44 -23.19 -0.69
N LEU A 87 8.11 -22.84 -1.91
CA LEU A 87 8.24 -21.50 -2.46
C LEU A 87 6.96 -21.15 -3.23
N GLY A 88 6.44 -19.95 -3.02
CA GLY A 88 5.27 -19.44 -3.71
C GLY A 88 5.44 -17.98 -4.12
N TYR A 89 4.78 -17.62 -5.21
CA TYR A 89 4.69 -16.26 -5.72
C TYR A 89 3.25 -15.96 -6.12
N THR A 90 2.77 -14.78 -5.75
CA THR A 90 1.46 -14.29 -6.16
C THR A 90 1.59 -12.86 -6.67
N TYR A 91 0.83 -12.52 -7.71
CA TYR A 91 0.65 -11.17 -8.16
C TYR A 91 -0.83 -10.93 -8.45
N GLY A 92 -1.41 -9.91 -7.83
CA GLY A 92 -2.81 -9.57 -8.04
C GLY A 92 -3.06 -8.08 -8.14
N VAL A 93 -4.10 -7.74 -8.86
CA VAL A 93 -4.59 -6.37 -9.03
C VAL A 93 -6.06 -6.34 -8.72
N SER A 94 -6.48 -5.37 -7.92
CA SER A 94 -7.89 -5.04 -7.71
C SER A 94 -8.12 -3.58 -8.07
N LYS A 95 -9.12 -3.33 -8.92
CA LYS A 95 -9.55 -1.99 -9.29
C LYS A 95 -11.04 -1.80 -9.04
N ASN A 96 -11.40 -0.65 -8.53
CA ASN A 96 -12.79 -0.23 -8.29
C ASN A 96 -12.90 1.27 -8.57
N THR A 97 -14.06 1.86 -8.38
CA THR A 97 -14.29 3.30 -8.54
C THR A 97 -14.39 4.03 -7.21
N VAL A 98 -14.59 3.31 -6.11
CA VAL A 98 -14.59 3.82 -4.75
C VAL A 98 -14.17 2.71 -3.78
N ASP A 99 -13.34 3.05 -2.80
CA ASP A 99 -13.11 2.22 -1.62
C ASP A 99 -14.09 2.67 -0.53
N ALA A 100 -15.27 2.03 -0.49
CA ALA A 100 -16.36 2.44 0.40
C ALA A 100 -15.99 2.25 1.89
N GLY A 101 -16.26 3.30 2.69
CA GLY A 101 -16.13 3.27 4.14
C GLY A 101 -17.46 3.05 4.85
N SER A 102 -17.49 3.33 6.16
CA SER A 102 -18.68 3.06 7.01
C SER A 102 -19.83 4.05 6.83
N ILE A 103 -19.61 5.20 6.18
CA ILE A 103 -20.64 6.21 5.91
C ILE A 103 -20.55 6.67 4.45
N ALA A 104 -21.71 7.00 3.85
CA ALA A 104 -21.79 7.44 2.46
C ALA A 104 -20.97 8.71 2.21
N ALA A 105 -21.09 9.71 3.09
CA ALA A 105 -20.33 10.96 3.02
C ALA A 105 -18.81 10.73 2.94
N GLY A 106 -18.27 9.93 3.87
CA GLY A 106 -16.84 9.61 3.89
C GLY A 106 -16.38 8.76 2.71
N SER A 107 -17.25 7.92 2.16
CA SER A 107 -16.94 7.13 0.96
C SER A 107 -16.78 8.01 -0.28
N TRP A 108 -17.62 9.04 -0.42
CA TRP A 108 -17.54 9.98 -1.53
C TRP A 108 -16.37 10.97 -1.34
N THR A 109 -16.27 11.63 -0.18
CA THR A 109 -15.21 12.64 0.06
C THR A 109 -13.83 12.04 0.25
N GLY A 110 -13.72 10.80 0.73
CA GLY A 110 -12.45 10.09 0.93
C GLY A 110 -11.90 9.44 -0.34
N ASN A 111 -12.69 9.39 -1.41
CA ASN A 111 -12.27 8.79 -2.67
C ASN A 111 -11.35 9.75 -3.42
N SER A 112 -10.14 9.31 -3.78
CA SER A 112 -9.23 10.18 -4.54
C SER A 112 -9.67 10.32 -6.01
N ILE A 113 -9.75 11.55 -6.50
CA ILE A 113 -10.34 11.92 -7.79
C ILE A 113 -9.38 12.83 -8.56
N SER A 114 -9.32 12.68 -9.89
CA SER A 114 -8.56 13.58 -10.76
C SER A 114 -9.42 14.64 -11.45
N LEU A 115 -10.66 14.29 -11.84
CA LEU A 115 -11.51 15.13 -12.69
C LEU A 115 -12.95 15.25 -12.17
N ASP A 116 -13.72 14.15 -12.21
CA ASP A 116 -15.14 14.16 -11.86
C ASP A 116 -15.41 13.23 -10.66
N PRO A 117 -15.77 13.78 -9.50
CA PRO A 117 -16.03 12.99 -8.30
C PRO A 117 -17.37 12.21 -8.35
N ASN A 118 -18.29 12.57 -9.26
CA ASN A 118 -19.54 11.85 -9.50
C ASN A 118 -19.42 10.82 -10.63
N ASN A 119 -18.34 10.84 -11.41
CA ASN A 119 -18.03 9.81 -12.40
C ASN A 119 -16.56 9.36 -12.29
N PRO A 120 -16.16 8.76 -11.16
CA PRO A 120 -14.80 8.26 -10.97
C PRO A 120 -14.40 7.22 -12.04
N ALA A 121 -13.15 7.31 -12.46
CA ALA A 121 -12.49 6.25 -13.21
C ALA A 121 -12.11 5.09 -12.28
N ALA A 122 -11.95 3.88 -12.84
CA ALA A 122 -11.47 2.74 -12.08
C ALA A 122 -9.99 2.93 -11.70
N GLY A 123 -9.73 3.12 -10.41
CA GLY A 123 -8.39 3.19 -9.81
C GLY A 123 -8.04 1.89 -9.09
N TYR A 124 -6.83 1.77 -8.54
CA TYR A 124 -6.52 0.65 -7.66
C TYR A 124 -7.38 0.74 -6.38
N SER A 125 -7.83 -0.40 -5.89
CA SER A 125 -8.42 -0.50 -4.55
C SER A 125 -7.30 -0.45 -3.51
N LEU A 126 -7.56 0.15 -2.35
CA LEU A 126 -6.67 0.11 -1.17
C LEU A 126 -6.33 -1.33 -0.70
N PHE A 127 -7.05 -2.32 -1.20
CA PHE A 127 -6.82 -3.74 -0.94
C PHE A 127 -6.25 -4.49 -2.14
N SER A 128 -5.68 -3.77 -3.11
CA SER A 128 -5.03 -4.39 -4.26
C SER A 128 -3.83 -5.25 -3.80
N PRO A 129 -3.81 -6.57 -4.08
CA PRO A 129 -2.81 -7.46 -3.48
C PRO A 129 -1.35 -7.15 -3.81
N GLY A 130 -1.06 -6.75 -5.03
CA GLY A 130 0.31 -6.51 -5.51
C GLY A 130 1.16 -7.80 -5.54
N PRO A 131 2.50 -7.67 -5.60
CA PRO A 131 3.43 -8.80 -5.55
C PRO A 131 3.62 -9.33 -4.12
N ARG A 132 3.63 -10.65 -3.99
CA ARG A 132 4.06 -11.35 -2.78
C ARG A 132 4.84 -12.62 -3.14
N ILE A 133 5.96 -12.82 -2.45
CA ILE A 133 6.74 -14.04 -2.47
C ILE A 133 6.73 -14.62 -1.05
N PHE A 134 6.59 -15.92 -0.91
CA PHE A 134 6.64 -16.56 0.40
C PHE A 134 7.30 -17.92 0.30
N GLY A 135 7.90 -18.37 1.39
CA GLY A 135 8.58 -19.65 1.43
C GLY A 135 8.58 -20.25 2.83
N ALA A 136 8.74 -21.57 2.88
CA ALA A 136 8.92 -22.30 4.12
C ALA A 136 9.99 -23.36 3.93
N LEU A 137 10.93 -23.44 4.86
CA LEU A 137 11.94 -24.47 4.94
C LEU A 137 11.87 -25.07 6.33
N THR A 138 11.63 -26.38 6.44
CA THR A 138 11.60 -27.08 7.72
C THR A 138 12.52 -28.28 7.64
N TYR A 139 13.39 -28.45 8.63
CA TYR A 139 14.18 -29.66 8.81
C TYR A 139 13.87 -30.28 10.16
N SER A 140 13.38 -31.52 10.13
CA SER A 140 13.04 -32.28 11.33
C SER A 140 13.89 -33.55 11.41
N ARG A 141 14.54 -33.78 12.56
CA ARG A 141 15.33 -34.97 12.81
C ARG A 141 15.21 -35.44 14.26
N GLU A 142 15.16 -36.75 14.45
CA GLU A 142 15.31 -37.36 15.76
C GLU A 142 16.80 -37.44 16.11
N PHE A 143 17.26 -36.51 16.96
CA PHE A 143 18.59 -36.61 17.59
C PHE A 143 18.55 -37.48 18.84
N PHE A 144 17.38 -37.59 19.48
CA PHE A 144 17.10 -38.49 20.58
C PHE A 144 15.86 -39.33 20.23
N ALA A 145 15.86 -40.60 20.64
CA ALA A 145 14.79 -41.53 20.30
C ALA A 145 13.42 -40.99 20.73
N GLY A 146 12.49 -40.88 19.77
CA GLY A 146 11.14 -40.38 20.01
C GLY A 146 11.05 -38.86 20.26
N SER A 147 12.14 -38.13 20.17
CA SER A 147 12.23 -36.72 20.58
C SER A 147 12.79 -35.87 19.43
N PRO A 148 11.99 -35.62 18.39
CA PRO A 148 12.43 -34.87 17.22
C PRO A 148 12.74 -33.41 17.55
N THR A 149 13.84 -32.91 16.97
CA THR A 149 14.13 -31.49 16.86
C THR A 149 13.70 -31.01 15.48
N SER A 150 13.01 -29.88 15.41
CA SER A 150 12.64 -29.24 14.15
C SER A 150 13.12 -27.80 14.10
N VAL A 151 13.75 -27.42 13.00
CA VAL A 151 14.13 -26.04 12.70
C VAL A 151 13.35 -25.61 11.47
N SER A 152 12.59 -24.53 11.58
CA SER A 152 11.76 -23.99 10.51
C SER A 152 12.08 -22.53 10.26
N VAL A 153 12.23 -22.16 8.99
CA VAL A 153 12.31 -20.78 8.55
C VAL A 153 11.11 -20.51 7.65
N TYR A 154 10.34 -19.48 7.98
CA TYR A 154 9.29 -18.96 7.11
C TYR A 154 9.74 -17.62 6.55
N PHE A 155 9.63 -17.43 5.24
CA PHE A 155 10.00 -16.22 4.53
C PHE A 155 8.76 -15.57 3.91
N ASP A 156 8.65 -14.25 4.00
CA ASP A 156 7.59 -13.46 3.39
C ASP A 156 8.17 -12.16 2.84
N GLY A 157 8.00 -11.96 1.54
CA GLY A 157 8.28 -10.73 0.83
C GLY A 157 6.99 -10.16 0.27
N ARG A 158 6.54 -9.00 0.72
CA ARG A 158 5.27 -8.41 0.24
C ARG A 158 5.33 -6.89 0.19
N SER A 159 4.54 -6.30 -0.70
CA SER A 159 4.26 -4.86 -0.62
C SER A 159 3.57 -4.54 0.71
N ALA A 160 3.98 -3.48 1.38
CA ALA A 160 3.40 -3.04 2.65
C ALA A 160 2.06 -2.29 2.48
N GLY A 161 1.41 -2.42 1.32
CA GLY A 161 0.19 -1.75 0.89
C GLY A 161 0.45 -0.56 -0.04
N ASP A 162 -0.60 0.13 -0.43
CA ASP A 162 -0.62 1.15 -1.48
C ASP A 162 -1.21 2.48 -1.01
N SER A 163 -1.09 3.51 -1.85
CA SER A 163 -1.66 4.85 -1.68
C SER A 163 -1.60 5.63 -3.02
N GLY A 164 -2.14 6.85 -3.05
CA GLY A 164 -1.99 7.79 -4.15
C GLY A 164 -1.41 9.12 -3.68
N TYR A 165 -0.82 9.88 -4.61
CA TYR A 165 -0.41 11.26 -4.35
C TYR A 165 -1.55 12.21 -4.64
N VAL A 166 -1.94 12.98 -3.62
CA VAL A 166 -3.02 13.97 -3.69
C VAL A 166 -2.50 15.34 -3.26
N PHE A 167 -3.19 16.41 -3.63
CA PHE A 167 -2.94 17.73 -3.08
C PHE A 167 -3.37 17.78 -1.60
N SER A 168 -2.70 18.64 -0.83
CA SER A 168 -3.20 19.11 0.44
C SER A 168 -4.24 20.21 0.19
N GLY A 169 -5.40 20.09 0.83
CA GLY A 169 -6.56 20.97 0.63
C GLY A 169 -7.56 20.43 -0.40
N ASP A 170 -8.46 21.31 -0.82
CA ASP A 170 -9.50 21.08 -1.82
C ASP A 170 -9.21 22.01 -3.02
N MET A 171 -8.48 21.48 -4.00
CA MET A 171 -7.98 22.26 -5.14
C MET A 171 -9.09 22.50 -6.18
N ASN A 172 -9.93 21.50 -6.41
CA ASN A 172 -11.04 21.61 -7.37
C ASN A 172 -12.26 22.35 -6.77
N ASN A 173 -12.31 22.52 -5.43
CA ASN A 173 -13.37 23.14 -4.64
C ASN A 173 -14.71 22.38 -4.67
N ASP A 174 -14.70 21.05 -4.83
CA ASP A 174 -15.89 20.19 -4.83
C ASP A 174 -16.45 19.91 -3.43
N GLY A 175 -15.77 20.38 -2.37
CA GLY A 175 -16.12 20.18 -0.98
C GLY A 175 -15.46 18.97 -0.32
N ALA A 176 -14.65 18.21 -1.04
CA ALA A 176 -13.84 17.12 -0.52
C ALA A 176 -12.38 17.57 -0.35
N ASN A 177 -11.87 17.45 0.88
CA ASN A 177 -10.51 17.86 1.20
C ASN A 177 -9.55 16.69 1.08
N ASN A 178 -8.40 16.95 0.48
CA ASN A 178 -7.26 16.04 0.37
C ASN A 178 -7.55 14.74 -0.39
N ASN A 179 -8.37 14.82 -1.44
CA ASN A 179 -8.68 13.71 -2.32
C ASN A 179 -8.32 14.02 -3.79
N ASP A 180 -7.97 15.26 -4.12
CA ASP A 180 -7.53 15.67 -5.45
C ASP A 180 -6.19 15.03 -5.84
N LEU A 181 -6.20 14.07 -6.76
CA LEU A 181 -4.98 13.45 -7.30
C LEU A 181 -4.11 14.51 -7.99
N ILE A 182 -2.80 14.46 -7.75
CA ILE A 182 -1.89 15.47 -8.31
C ILE A 182 -1.75 15.31 -9.83
N TYR A 183 -1.61 16.41 -10.55
CA TYR A 183 -1.02 16.38 -11.89
C TYR A 183 0.51 16.34 -11.76
N VAL A 184 1.16 15.42 -12.46
CA VAL A 184 2.61 15.31 -12.46
C VAL A 184 3.16 16.10 -13.66
N PRO A 185 3.91 17.20 -13.46
CA PRO A 185 4.40 18.03 -14.56
C PRO A 185 5.38 17.30 -15.48
N ARG A 186 5.34 17.60 -16.78
CA ARG A 186 6.31 17.08 -17.76
C ARG A 186 7.74 17.52 -17.45
N ASN A 187 7.88 18.75 -16.99
CA ASN A 187 9.15 19.40 -16.63
C ASN A 187 8.87 20.65 -15.79
N THR A 188 9.93 21.33 -15.35
CA THR A 188 9.85 22.52 -14.49
C THR A 188 9.09 23.70 -15.08
N ARG A 189 8.89 23.78 -16.41
CA ARG A 189 8.12 24.86 -17.05
C ARG A 189 6.61 24.74 -16.84
N GLU A 190 6.14 23.55 -16.48
CA GLU A 190 4.73 23.31 -16.12
C GLU A 190 4.47 23.59 -14.62
N MET A 191 5.48 24.04 -13.87
CA MET A 191 5.38 24.26 -12.44
C MET A 191 5.10 25.71 -12.09
N ASN A 192 4.20 25.95 -11.14
CA ASN A 192 3.78 27.30 -10.73
C ASN A 192 3.83 27.44 -9.20
N PHE A 193 5.04 27.49 -8.66
CA PHE A 193 5.26 27.65 -7.22
C PHE A 193 5.20 29.11 -6.78
N VAL A 194 4.67 29.36 -5.58
CA VAL A 194 4.82 30.65 -4.88
C VAL A 194 5.91 30.56 -3.81
N PRO A 195 6.51 31.68 -3.35
CA PRO A 195 7.47 31.64 -2.25
C PRO A 195 6.91 30.94 -1.01
N LEU A 196 7.74 30.09 -0.38
CA LEU A 196 7.38 29.34 0.81
C LEU A 196 8.33 29.71 1.96
N THR A 197 7.79 30.25 3.05
CA THR A 197 8.58 30.55 4.26
C THR A 197 8.31 29.50 5.34
N VAL A 198 9.38 28.90 5.86
CA VAL A 198 9.35 27.88 6.92
C VAL A 198 10.38 28.27 7.99
N GLY A 199 9.89 28.67 9.17
CA GLY A 199 10.73 29.29 10.18
C GLY A 199 11.39 30.57 9.66
N SER A 200 12.71 30.65 9.72
CA SER A 200 13.50 31.78 9.19
C SER A 200 13.94 31.60 7.73
N THR A 201 13.65 30.45 7.10
CA THR A 201 14.07 30.15 5.73
C THR A 201 12.95 30.44 4.74
N THR A 202 13.25 31.16 3.65
CA THR A 202 12.32 31.35 2.53
C THR A 202 12.83 30.65 1.29
N TYR A 203 12.07 29.67 0.81
CA TYR A 203 12.32 28.95 -0.43
C TYR A 203 11.69 29.68 -1.61
N THR A 204 12.49 29.96 -2.64
CA THR A 204 12.02 30.57 -3.87
C THR A 204 11.18 29.58 -4.70
N PRO A 205 10.33 30.06 -5.61
CA PRO A 205 9.64 29.21 -6.59
C PRO A 205 10.59 28.27 -7.35
N ALA A 206 11.76 28.77 -7.76
CA ALA A 206 12.75 27.98 -8.50
C ALA A 206 13.37 26.85 -7.64
N GLN A 207 13.64 27.11 -6.36
CA GLN A 207 14.13 26.08 -5.44
C GLN A 207 13.09 24.98 -5.22
N GLN A 208 11.82 25.34 -5.07
CA GLN A 208 10.73 24.37 -4.96
C GLN A 208 10.53 23.57 -6.24
N ALA A 209 10.60 24.21 -7.41
CA ALA A 209 10.51 23.53 -8.70
C ALA A 209 11.64 22.51 -8.89
N ALA A 210 12.89 22.88 -8.56
CA ALA A 210 14.03 21.97 -8.63
C ALA A 210 13.88 20.78 -7.65
N ALA A 211 13.45 21.05 -6.41
CA ALA A 211 13.22 20.00 -5.42
C ALA A 211 12.08 19.06 -5.83
N TRP A 212 10.99 19.59 -6.38
CA TRP A 212 9.88 18.79 -6.86
C TRP A 212 10.25 17.94 -8.08
N ASP A 213 11.02 18.49 -9.02
CA ASP A 213 11.52 17.71 -10.16
C ASP A 213 12.44 16.57 -9.73
N ALA A 214 13.31 16.81 -8.75
CA ALA A 214 14.15 15.78 -8.14
C ALA A 214 13.31 14.71 -7.42
N PHE A 215 12.28 15.13 -6.67
CA PHE A 215 11.35 14.22 -5.99
C PHE A 215 10.60 13.33 -6.99
N ILE A 216 10.08 13.88 -8.08
CA ILE A 216 9.42 13.12 -9.15
C ILE A 216 10.41 12.12 -9.76
N THR A 217 11.64 12.55 -10.01
CA THR A 217 12.66 11.71 -10.67
C THR A 217 13.07 10.51 -9.83
N GLN A 218 13.20 10.67 -8.50
CA GLN A 218 13.52 9.54 -7.61
C GLN A 218 12.34 8.57 -7.42
N ASP A 219 11.10 9.04 -7.58
CA ASP A 219 9.91 8.20 -7.46
C ASP A 219 9.58 7.51 -8.79
N SER A 220 9.76 6.19 -8.84
CA SER A 220 9.55 5.42 -10.09
C SER A 220 8.12 5.50 -10.64
N TYR A 221 7.12 5.76 -9.80
CA TYR A 221 5.73 5.92 -10.20
C TYR A 221 5.49 7.32 -10.78
N LEU A 222 5.86 8.37 -10.03
CA LEU A 222 5.68 9.75 -10.48
C LEU A 222 6.49 10.04 -11.75
N ASN A 223 7.73 9.54 -11.85
CA ASN A 223 8.53 9.72 -13.04
C ASN A 223 7.86 9.17 -14.31
N LYS A 224 7.16 8.03 -14.19
CA LYS A 224 6.37 7.43 -15.29
C LYS A 224 5.06 8.17 -15.56
N ARG A 225 4.60 9.01 -14.63
CA ARG A 225 3.34 9.75 -14.72
C ARG A 225 3.48 11.19 -15.18
N ARG A 226 4.70 11.66 -15.46
CA ARG A 226 4.96 13.00 -16.03
C ARG A 226 4.04 13.30 -17.23
N GLY A 227 3.38 14.45 -17.18
CA GLY A 227 2.40 14.89 -18.16
C GLY A 227 0.97 14.37 -17.95
N GLY A 228 0.67 13.74 -16.81
CA GLY A 228 -0.66 13.22 -16.50
C GLY A 228 -0.98 13.22 -15.00
N TYR A 229 -2.21 12.86 -14.67
CA TYR A 229 -2.65 12.75 -13.28
C TYR A 229 -2.12 11.47 -12.62
N ALA A 230 -1.80 11.58 -11.34
CA ALA A 230 -1.70 10.42 -10.47
C ALA A 230 -3.02 9.63 -10.48
N GLU A 231 -2.91 8.35 -10.18
CA GLU A 231 -4.00 7.38 -10.12
C GLU A 231 -4.25 7.01 -8.67
N ARG A 232 -5.52 6.81 -8.31
CA ARG A 232 -5.89 6.37 -6.96
C ARG A 232 -5.21 5.05 -6.64
N ASN A 233 -4.56 5.01 -5.48
CA ASN A 233 -3.87 3.87 -4.89
C ASN A 233 -2.81 3.20 -5.80
N ALA A 234 -2.29 3.90 -6.80
CA ALA A 234 -1.35 3.29 -7.76
C ALA A 234 0.12 3.26 -7.28
N VAL A 235 0.39 3.79 -6.08
CA VAL A 235 1.73 3.86 -5.50
C VAL A 235 1.88 2.77 -4.43
N PHE A 236 2.43 1.63 -4.83
CA PHE A 236 2.74 0.53 -3.92
C PHE A 236 4.00 0.85 -3.12
N ARG A 237 3.92 0.67 -1.79
CA ARG A 237 5.09 0.81 -0.91
C ARG A 237 6.15 -0.23 -1.26
N PRO A 238 7.45 0.08 -1.06
CA PRO A 238 8.52 -0.88 -1.32
C PRO A 238 8.29 -2.20 -0.59
N MET A 239 8.65 -3.31 -1.25
CA MET A 239 8.47 -4.64 -0.67
C MET A 239 9.36 -4.79 0.58
N VAL A 240 8.75 -5.29 1.65
CA VAL A 240 9.46 -5.71 2.85
C VAL A 240 9.69 -7.21 2.78
N TYR A 241 10.92 -7.64 3.07
CA TYR A 241 11.32 -9.04 3.12
C TYR A 241 11.65 -9.42 4.55
N ARG A 242 10.95 -10.40 5.10
CA ARG A 242 11.11 -10.89 6.47
C ARG A 242 11.28 -12.39 6.47
N ALA A 243 12.02 -12.88 7.45
CA ALA A 243 11.97 -14.29 7.81
C ALA A 243 11.71 -14.45 9.31
N ASP A 244 10.99 -15.51 9.66
CA ASP A 244 10.76 -15.94 11.03
C ASP A 244 11.45 -17.30 11.22
N LEU A 245 12.12 -17.48 12.35
CA LEU A 245 12.81 -18.72 12.71
C LEU A 245 12.09 -19.38 13.89
N SER A 246 11.79 -20.67 13.77
CA SER A 246 11.24 -21.49 14.82
C SER A 246 12.14 -22.69 15.07
N ILE A 247 12.52 -22.92 16.33
CA ILE A 247 13.24 -24.12 16.76
C ILE A 247 12.37 -24.82 17.80
N SER A 248 12.03 -26.09 17.58
CA SER A 248 11.24 -26.88 18.52
C SER A 248 11.91 -28.19 18.86
N GLN A 249 11.86 -28.57 20.13
CA GLN A 249 12.28 -29.86 20.65
C GLN A 249 11.09 -30.56 21.29
N ASP A 250 10.71 -31.72 20.77
CA ASP A 250 9.78 -32.63 21.43
C ASP A 250 10.55 -33.49 22.43
N VAL A 251 10.02 -33.69 23.63
CA VAL A 251 10.61 -34.49 24.70
C VAL A 251 9.64 -35.61 25.08
N GLY A 252 10.06 -36.83 24.78
CA GLY A 252 9.31 -38.06 25.08
C GLY A 252 8.08 -38.29 24.20
N ARG A 253 7.75 -39.57 23.94
CA ARG A 253 6.48 -39.99 23.31
C ARG A 253 5.54 -40.75 24.24
N SER A 254 6.05 -41.18 25.39
CA SER A 254 5.28 -41.86 26.42
C SER A 254 5.70 -41.32 27.78
N ILE A 255 4.78 -40.67 28.47
CA ILE A 255 4.97 -40.14 29.83
C ILE A 255 3.93 -40.82 30.70
N GLY A 256 4.38 -41.52 31.75
CA GLY A 256 3.49 -42.32 32.60
C GLY A 256 2.78 -43.47 31.87
N GLY A 257 3.43 -44.08 30.86
CA GLY A 257 2.88 -45.21 30.11
C GLY A 257 1.78 -44.86 29.11
N ARG A 258 1.47 -43.56 28.92
CA ARG A 258 0.49 -43.06 27.97
C ARG A 258 1.15 -42.20 26.91
N PRO A 259 0.66 -42.20 25.65
CA PRO A 259 1.23 -41.40 24.58
C PRO A 259 1.10 -39.91 24.91
N ASN A 260 2.20 -39.30 25.30
CA ASN A 260 2.27 -37.91 25.72
C ASN A 260 3.59 -37.33 25.25
N ARG A 261 3.60 -36.04 24.92
CA ARG A 261 4.82 -35.33 24.55
C ARG A 261 4.82 -33.91 25.10
N LEU A 262 5.98 -33.48 25.59
CA LEU A 262 6.25 -32.09 25.94
C LEU A 262 7.03 -31.45 24.78
N GLN A 263 6.60 -30.30 24.29
CA GLN A 263 7.31 -29.55 23.26
C GLN A 263 7.82 -28.23 23.85
N ILE A 264 9.11 -27.97 23.70
CA ILE A 264 9.73 -26.67 23.97
C ILE A 264 9.98 -26.00 22.62
N ARG A 265 9.56 -24.75 22.46
CA ARG A 265 9.68 -24.02 21.19
C ARG A 265 10.21 -22.62 21.41
N LEU A 266 11.22 -22.24 20.63
CA LEU A 266 11.74 -20.89 20.53
C LEU A 266 11.35 -20.32 19.16
N ASP A 267 10.61 -19.22 19.17
CA ASP A 267 10.24 -18.47 17.97
C ASP A 267 10.96 -17.12 17.97
N ILE A 268 11.62 -16.80 16.87
CA ILE A 268 12.23 -15.51 16.59
C ILE A 268 11.53 -14.92 15.37
N LEU A 269 10.65 -13.96 15.62
CA LEU A 269 9.97 -13.20 14.58
C LEU A 269 10.91 -12.14 14.02
N ASN A 270 10.93 -11.99 12.70
CA ASN A 270 11.81 -11.09 11.97
C ASN A 270 13.31 -11.34 12.27
N VAL A 271 13.74 -12.61 12.19
CA VAL A 271 15.15 -13.01 12.38
C VAL A 271 16.10 -12.28 11.43
N THR A 272 15.60 -11.87 10.26
CA THR A 272 16.33 -11.00 9.32
C THR A 272 16.77 -9.68 9.97
N ASN A 273 15.91 -9.07 10.80
CA ASN A 273 16.24 -7.85 11.53
C ASN A 273 17.20 -8.09 12.70
N LEU A 274 17.12 -9.26 13.34
CA LEU A 274 18.11 -9.68 14.34
C LEU A 274 19.52 -9.79 13.74
N LEU A 275 19.62 -10.22 12.47
CA LEU A 275 20.89 -10.32 11.75
C LEU A 275 21.40 -8.96 11.25
N ASP A 276 20.52 -8.12 10.71
CA ASP A 276 20.84 -6.74 10.30
C ASP A 276 19.67 -5.81 10.62
N HIS A 277 19.91 -4.78 11.43
CA HIS A 277 18.90 -3.80 11.86
C HIS A 277 18.21 -3.06 10.69
N ASN A 278 18.78 -3.07 9.49
CA ASN A 278 18.19 -2.49 8.29
C ASN A 278 17.24 -3.42 7.55
N TRP A 279 17.28 -4.73 7.81
CA TRP A 279 16.47 -5.73 7.12
C TRP A 279 15.12 -5.94 7.81
N GLY A 280 14.12 -6.35 7.04
CA GLY A 280 12.77 -6.60 7.55
C GLY A 280 12.02 -5.35 8.00
N VAL A 281 12.54 -4.14 7.76
CA VAL A 281 11.89 -2.88 8.15
C VAL A 281 10.98 -2.40 7.02
N SER A 282 9.69 -2.25 7.30
CA SER A 282 8.75 -1.71 6.32
C SER A 282 8.98 -0.22 6.10
N GLN A 283 8.50 0.31 4.97
CA GLN A 283 8.57 1.74 4.68
C GLN A 283 7.16 2.31 4.49
N ASN A 284 6.97 3.57 4.86
CA ASN A 284 5.75 4.34 4.66
C ASN A 284 6.04 5.64 3.91
N PHE A 285 4.99 6.26 3.38
CA PHE A 285 5.10 7.58 2.78
C PHE A 285 5.66 8.58 3.80
N VAL A 286 6.58 9.42 3.35
CA VAL A 286 6.95 10.64 4.09
C VAL A 286 5.75 11.58 4.12
N SER A 287 5.14 11.79 2.95
CA SER A 287 3.85 12.43 2.78
C SER A 287 3.20 11.93 1.50
N ALA A 288 1.91 11.59 1.56
CA ALA A 288 1.08 11.36 0.37
C ALA A 288 0.54 12.69 -0.22
N ARG A 289 0.88 13.82 0.42
CA ARG A 289 0.45 15.18 0.07
C ARG A 289 1.66 16.09 -0.13
N PRO A 290 2.44 15.90 -1.21
CA PRO A 290 3.67 16.65 -1.41
C PRO A 290 3.41 18.10 -1.83
N LEU A 291 2.21 18.43 -2.35
CA LEU A 291 1.88 19.77 -2.84
C LEU A 291 0.69 20.33 -2.07
N THR A 292 0.76 21.60 -1.66
CA THR A 292 -0.36 22.34 -1.08
C THR A 292 -0.86 23.37 -2.08
N TYR A 293 -2.13 23.30 -2.44
CA TYR A 293 -2.77 24.31 -3.28
C TYR A 293 -2.93 25.62 -2.51
N VAL A 294 -2.55 26.75 -3.11
CA VAL A 294 -2.62 28.07 -2.45
C VAL A 294 -3.49 29.10 -3.18
N GLY A 295 -3.91 28.82 -4.42
CA GLY A 295 -4.72 29.74 -5.21
C GLY A 295 -4.48 29.62 -6.71
N VAL A 296 -4.90 30.64 -7.45
CA VAL A 296 -4.65 30.79 -8.89
C VAL A 296 -3.87 32.04 -9.18
N ASP A 297 -3.04 32.01 -10.22
CA ASP A 297 -2.43 33.21 -10.77
C ASP A 297 -3.42 34.02 -11.62
N GLY A 298 -2.95 35.16 -12.14
CA GLY A 298 -3.76 36.05 -12.99
C GLY A 298 -4.18 35.45 -14.34
N LEU A 299 -3.62 34.31 -14.74
CA LEU A 299 -4.02 33.57 -15.94
C LEU A 299 -5.00 32.44 -15.62
N GLY A 300 -5.28 32.18 -14.34
CA GLY A 300 -6.15 31.11 -13.88
C GLY A 300 -5.45 29.75 -13.70
N ALA A 301 -4.11 29.72 -13.74
CA ALA A 301 -3.35 28.49 -13.51
C ALA A 301 -3.13 28.26 -12.01
N PRO A 302 -3.12 27.00 -11.53
CA PRO A 302 -3.02 26.71 -10.11
C PRO A 302 -1.63 27.05 -9.58
N GLN A 303 -1.60 27.61 -8.38
CA GLN A 303 -0.40 27.90 -7.62
C GLN A 303 -0.29 26.99 -6.40
N TYR A 304 0.92 26.57 -6.07
CA TYR A 304 1.15 25.65 -4.96
C TYR A 304 2.48 25.89 -4.23
N THR A 305 2.61 25.28 -3.06
CA THR A 305 3.86 25.16 -2.31
C THR A 305 4.22 23.70 -2.09
N LEU A 306 5.52 23.41 -1.96
CA LEU A 306 6.03 22.07 -1.72
C LEU A 306 6.05 21.75 -0.22
N ALA A 307 5.66 20.53 0.16
CA ALA A 307 5.68 20.07 1.54
C ALA A 307 7.10 20.07 2.12
N THR A 308 7.21 20.26 3.44
CA THR A 308 8.48 20.22 4.16
C THR A 308 8.51 19.19 5.27
N VAL A 309 9.71 18.71 5.57
CA VAL A 309 10.00 17.73 6.62
C VAL A 309 11.18 18.26 7.42
N GLY A 310 10.98 18.49 8.73
CA GLY A 310 12.02 19.08 9.57
C GLY A 310 12.50 20.46 9.07
N GLY A 311 11.63 21.22 8.43
CA GLY A 311 11.96 22.54 7.87
C GLY A 311 12.59 22.52 6.47
N GLN A 312 12.91 21.35 5.92
CA GLN A 312 13.49 21.20 4.57
C GLN A 312 12.44 20.75 3.55
N LEU A 313 12.60 21.15 2.29
CA LEU A 313 11.75 20.65 1.20
C LEU A 313 11.79 19.11 1.12
N ILE A 314 10.64 18.49 0.94
CA ILE A 314 10.53 17.03 0.83
C ILE A 314 11.40 16.49 -0.31
N SER A 315 12.16 15.43 -0.05
CA SER A 315 13.19 14.93 -0.98
C SER A 315 13.02 13.46 -1.40
N HIS A 316 12.21 12.68 -0.67
CA HIS A 316 12.04 11.25 -0.92
C HIS A 316 10.63 10.78 -0.58
N SER A 317 10.14 9.79 -1.33
CA SER A 317 8.77 9.29 -1.21
C SER A 317 8.51 8.52 0.07
N PHE A 318 9.47 7.67 0.47
CA PHE A 318 9.30 6.68 1.52
C PHE A 318 10.39 6.74 2.58
N GLN A 319 9.99 6.55 3.82
CA GLN A 319 10.89 6.43 4.96
C GLN A 319 10.61 5.14 5.73
N LYS A 320 11.62 4.62 6.43
CA LYS A 320 11.46 3.45 7.29
C LYS A 320 10.46 3.72 8.41
N VAL A 321 9.62 2.74 8.69
CA VAL A 321 8.71 2.76 9.83
C VAL A 321 9.49 2.38 11.08
N VAL A 322 9.25 3.11 12.18
CA VAL A 322 9.87 2.87 13.48
C VAL A 322 8.79 2.43 14.45
N THR A 323 8.43 1.14 14.40
CA THR A 323 7.46 0.53 15.32
C THR A 323 7.98 -0.78 15.90
N THR A 324 7.35 -1.25 16.96
CA THR A 324 7.62 -2.58 17.55
C THR A 324 7.27 -3.73 16.60
N ALA A 325 6.56 -3.48 15.50
CA ALA A 325 6.29 -4.47 14.45
C ALA A 325 7.43 -4.62 13.44
N ASP A 326 8.41 -3.69 13.44
CA ASP A 326 9.56 -3.69 12.52
C ASP A 326 10.85 -4.20 13.18
N VAL A 327 10.85 -4.45 14.49
CA VAL A 327 11.96 -5.06 15.23
C VAL A 327 11.81 -6.59 15.30
N TRP A 328 12.90 -7.28 15.63
CA TRP A 328 12.83 -8.69 15.98
C TRP A 328 12.20 -8.89 17.36
N ARG A 329 11.51 -10.03 17.54
CA ARG A 329 10.90 -10.42 18.81
C ARG A 329 11.13 -11.91 19.03
N MET A 330 11.31 -12.30 20.30
CA MET A 330 11.54 -13.68 20.67
C MET A 330 10.48 -14.16 21.65
N GLN A 331 9.99 -15.38 21.45
CA GLN A 331 9.03 -16.05 22.32
C GLN A 331 9.51 -17.46 22.64
N LEU A 332 9.57 -17.79 23.93
CA LEU A 332 9.78 -19.15 24.41
C LEU A 332 8.42 -19.72 24.84
N GLY A 333 8.04 -20.84 24.24
CA GLY A 333 6.78 -21.54 24.50
C GLY A 333 7.01 -22.96 24.98
N VAL A 334 6.10 -23.43 25.83
CA VAL A 334 6.03 -24.84 26.24
C VAL A 334 4.62 -25.33 25.96
N ARG A 335 4.50 -26.47 25.28
CA ARG A 335 3.23 -27.12 24.95
C ARG A 335 3.25 -28.55 25.42
N TYR A 336 2.26 -28.95 26.22
CA TYR A 336 2.02 -30.34 26.56
C TYR A 336 0.90 -30.90 25.69
N MET A 337 1.08 -32.11 25.15
CA MET A 337 0.09 -32.78 24.31
C MET A 337 -0.31 -34.10 24.96
N PHE A 338 -1.59 -34.18 25.34
CA PHE A 338 -2.21 -35.32 25.99
C PHE A 338 -2.69 -36.35 24.98
N ASN A 339 -2.41 -37.63 25.22
CA ASN A 339 -2.95 -38.77 24.46
C ASN A 339 -2.84 -38.57 22.92
N TRP A 340 -1.67 -38.15 22.46
CA TRP A 340 -1.47 -37.71 21.07
C TRP A 340 -1.46 -38.85 20.05
#